data_AF-A0A9D6ZYD2-F1
#
_entry.id   AF-A0A9D6ZYD2-F1
#
_cell.length_a   1.000
_cell.length_b   1.000
_cell.length_c   1.000
_cell.angle_alpha   90.00
_cell.angle_beta   90.00
_cell.angle_gamma   90.00
#
_symmetry.space_group_name_H-M   'P 1'
#
loop_
_entity.id
_entity.type
_entity.pdbx_description
1 polymer ?
#
loop_
_entity_poly.entity_id
_entity_poly.type
_entity_poly.pdbx_seq_one_letter_code
_entity_poly.pdbx_strand_id
1 'polypeptide(L)'
;MDVYAIAAIRHDEVDGHVARVRWGRFDPSRRVYLEPPREAGVDAVIGALAAGHTVMTAFEVEGLHFTGAQVRRAVLRNGRHTIVNAGSIGHSGPTLTDLPEF
;
A
#
# COMPACT_ATOMS: atom_id res chain seq x y z
N MET A 1 14.27 -6.27 8.69
CA MET A 1 12.89 -5.77 8.57
C MET A 1 12.96 -4.52 7.73
N ASP A 2 12.25 -4.48 6.61
CA ASP A 2 12.23 -3.33 5.70
C ASP A 2 10.85 -2.66 5.69
N VAL A 3 10.82 -1.41 5.25
CA VAL A 3 9.60 -0.64 5.04
C VAL A 3 9.37 -0.53 3.53
N TYR A 4 8.15 -0.86 3.11
CA TYR A 4 7.67 -0.64 1.76
C TYR A 4 6.52 0.35 1.80
N ALA A 5 6.37 1.12 0.72
CA ALA A 5 5.24 2.01 0.56
C ALA A 5 4.51 1.75 -0.76
N ILE A 6 3.18 1.88 -0.71
CA ILE A 6 2.30 1.84 -1.88
C ILE A 6 2.06 3.28 -2.33
N ALA A 7 2.43 3.57 -3.58
CA ALA A 7 2.27 4.87 -4.24
C ALA A 7 0.97 4.99 -5.02
N ALA A 8 0.47 3.89 -5.57
CA ALA A 8 -0.77 3.88 -6.35
C ALA A 8 -1.39 2.49 -6.32
N ILE A 9 -2.69 2.41 -6.60
CA ILE A 9 -3.42 1.14 -6.68
C ILE A 9 -4.17 1.04 -7.99
N ARG A 10 -4.50 -0.18 -8.39
CA ARG A 10 -5.47 -0.43 -9.45
C ARG A 10 -6.48 -1.45 -8.97
N HIS A 11 -7.76 -1.09 -9.06
CA HIS A 11 -8.85 -1.97 -8.72
C HIS A 11 -9.11 -2.99 -9.83
N ASP A 12 -9.64 -4.14 -9.44
CA ASP A 12 -10.21 -5.14 -10.32
C ASP A 12 -11.53 -4.60 -10.90
N GLU A 13 -11.69 -4.66 -12.22
CA GLU A 13 -12.90 -4.15 -12.89
C GLU A 13 -14.16 -4.97 -12.59
N VAL A 14 -14.00 -6.21 -12.13
CA VAL A 14 -15.13 -7.12 -11.83
C VAL A 14 -15.61 -6.95 -10.40
N ASP A 15 -14.68 -6.91 -9.45
CA ASP A 15 -15.01 -6.98 -8.02
C ASP A 15 -14.78 -5.68 -7.25
N GLY A 16 -14.12 -4.69 -7.87
CA GLY A 16 -13.77 -3.40 -7.24
C GLY A 16 -12.70 -3.49 -6.15
N HIS A 17 -12.06 -4.66 -5.97
CA HIS A 17 -10.99 -4.85 -4.99
C HIS A 17 -9.62 -4.47 -5.55
N VAL A 18 -8.67 -4.09 -4.70
CA VAL A 18 -7.30 -3.82 -5.16
C VAL A 18 -6.73 -5.07 -5.82
N ALA A 19 -6.38 -4.97 -7.10
CA ALA A 19 -5.79 -6.05 -7.90
C ALA A 19 -4.29 -5.87 -8.06
N ARG A 20 -3.85 -4.62 -8.30
CA ARG A 20 -2.45 -4.26 -8.44
C ARG A 20 -2.09 -3.07 -7.59
N VAL A 21 -0.80 -2.99 -7.29
CA VAL A 21 -0.18 -1.90 -6.56
C VAL A 21 1.03 -1.41 -7.33
N ARG A 22 1.30 -0.11 -7.24
CA ARG A 22 2.62 0.44 -7.55
C ARG A 22 3.29 0.73 -6.22
N TRP A 23 4.38 0.04 -5.92
CA TRP A 23 4.99 0.04 -4.59
C TRP A 23 6.50 -0.19 -4.65
N GLY A 24 7.21 0.14 -3.58
CA GLY A 24 8.67 0.02 -3.52
C GLY A 24 9.21 0.15 -2.11
N ARG A 25 10.51 -0.09 -1.95
CA ARG A 25 11.19 0.07 -0.66
C ARG A 25 11.24 1.57 -0.33
N PHE A 26 10.93 1.91 0.92
CA PHE A 26 10.69 3.28 1.34
C PHE A 26 11.49 3.59 2.61
N ASP A 27 12.11 4.76 2.64
CA ASP A 27 12.73 5.32 3.84
C ASP A 27 11.73 6.28 4.52
N PRO A 28 11.10 5.88 5.63
CA PRO A 28 10.10 6.71 6.32
C PRO A 28 10.70 7.95 6.99
N SER A 29 12.01 7.95 7.31
CA SER A 29 12.68 9.09 7.93
C SER A 29 12.90 10.22 6.92
N ARG A 30 13.19 9.85 5.67
CA ARG A 30 13.43 10.77 4.56
C ARG A 30 12.20 10.99 3.68
N ARG A 31 11.16 10.18 3.86
CA ARG A 31 9.92 10.16 3.06
C ARG A 31 10.18 9.94 1.56
N VAL A 32 11.16 9.10 1.24
CA VAL A 32 11.54 8.81 -0.15
C VAL A 32 11.52 7.33 -0.46
N TYR A 33 11.21 7.01 -1.71
CA TYR A 33 11.45 5.70 -2.27
C TYR A 33 12.94 5.50 -2.50
N LEU A 34 13.47 4.37 -2.02
CA LEU A 34 14.88 4.01 -2.21
C LEU A 34 15.17 3.57 -3.66
N GLU A 35 14.13 3.10 -4.35
CA GLU A 35 14.13 2.68 -5.75
C GLU A 35 12.79 3.09 -6.38
N PRO A 36 12.73 3.35 -7.70
CA PRO A 36 11.46 3.66 -8.37
C PRO A 36 10.37 2.62 -8.05
N PRO A 37 9.17 3.05 -7.62
CA PRO A 37 8.06 2.14 -7.34
C PRO A 37 7.72 1.29 -8.57
N ARG A 38 7.55 0.00 -8.37
CA ARG A 38 7.23 -0.97 -9.42
C ARG A 38 5.81 -1.49 -9.29
N GLU A 39 5.22 -1.88 -10.41
CA GLU A 39 3.93 -2.53 -10.42
C GLU A 39 4.05 -3.99 -9.98
N ALA A 40 3.13 -4.42 -9.13
CA ALA A 40 3.00 -5.81 -8.71
C ALA A 40 1.54 -6.15 -8.40
N GLY A 41 1.24 -7.45 -8.37
CA GLY A 41 -0.01 -7.94 -7.80
C GLY A 41 -0.03 -7.78 -6.27
N VAL A 42 -1.23 -7.77 -5.68
CA VAL A 42 -1.41 -7.68 -4.23
C VAL A 42 -0.69 -8.80 -3.46
N ASP A 43 -0.50 -9.97 -4.07
CA ASP A 43 0.24 -11.09 -3.47
C ASP A 43 1.68 -10.73 -3.09
N ALA A 44 2.33 -9.82 -3.83
CA ALA A 44 3.68 -9.37 -3.50
C ALA A 44 3.71 -8.57 -2.18
N VAL A 45 2.68 -7.76 -1.94
CA VAL A 45 2.51 -7.01 -0.68
C VAL A 45 2.21 -7.97 0.47
N ILE A 46 1.33 -8.95 0.23
CA ILE A 46 1.02 -10.00 1.21
C ILE A 46 2.27 -10.80 1.58
N GLY A 47 3.10 -11.15 0.59
CA GLY A 47 4.37 -11.81 0.79
C GLY A 47 5.31 -11.01 1.69
N ALA A 48 5.44 -9.70 1.44
CA ALA A 48 6.26 -8.82 2.29
C ALA A 48 5.73 -8.74 3.74
N LEU A 49 4.42 -8.58 3.92
CA LEU A 49 3.79 -8.60 5.24
C LEU A 49 4.03 -9.94 5.97
N ALA A 50 3.93 -11.07 5.26
CA ALA A 50 4.20 -12.39 5.81
C ALA A 50 5.68 -12.59 6.18
N ALA A 51 6.61 -11.95 5.47
CA ALA A 51 8.04 -11.93 5.77
C ALA A 51 8.40 -10.98 6.95
N GLY A 52 7.40 -10.36 7.59
CA GLY A 52 7.62 -9.42 8.70
C GLY A 52 8.10 -8.04 8.27
N HIS A 53 7.90 -7.66 7.01
CA HIS A 53 8.12 -6.30 6.55
C HIS A 53 6.93 -5.41 6.90
N THR A 54 7.19 -4.12 7.07
CA THR A 54 6.13 -3.12 7.23
C THR A 54 5.74 -2.58 5.87
N VAL A 55 4.44 -2.50 5.61
CA VAL A 55 3.92 -1.84 4.40
C VAL A 55 3.00 -0.70 4.80
N MET A 56 3.14 0.44 4.16
CA MET A 56 2.33 1.65 4.38
C MET A 56 1.92 2.30 3.06
N THR A 57 1.07 3.32 3.12
CA THR A 57 0.77 4.18 1.97
C THR A 57 1.75 5.35 1.93
N ALA A 58 2.33 5.64 0.76
CA ALA A 58 3.07 6.89 0.55
C ALA A 58 3.05 7.30 -0.92
N PHE A 59 2.54 8.49 -1.22
CA PHE A 59 2.36 8.93 -2.60
C PHE A 59 2.60 10.44 -2.72
N GLU A 60 2.72 10.90 -3.96
CA GLU A 60 2.93 12.31 -4.26
C GLU A 60 1.77 12.80 -5.13
N VAL A 61 1.19 13.94 -4.74
CA VAL A 61 0.17 14.65 -5.53
C VAL A 61 0.60 16.10 -5.64
N GLU A 62 0.74 16.61 -6.86
CA GLU A 62 1.11 18.01 -7.11
C GLU A 62 2.38 18.48 -6.36
N GLY A 63 3.39 17.60 -6.22
CA GLY A 63 4.63 17.91 -5.50
C GLY A 63 4.56 17.77 -3.98
N LEU A 64 3.41 17.40 -3.42
CA LEU A 64 3.21 17.16 -1.99
C LEU A 64 3.34 15.67 -1.67
N HIS A 65 4.26 15.33 -0.77
CA HIS A 65 4.45 13.96 -0.30
C HIS A 65 3.51 13.65 0.87
N PHE A 66 2.70 12.63 0.67
CA PHE A 66 1.79 12.10 1.65
C PHE A 66 2.33 10.76 2.15
N THR A 67 2.37 10.57 3.48
CA THR A 67 2.72 9.29 4.12
C THR A 67 1.58 8.94 5.06
N GLY A 68 0.98 7.78 4.84
CA GLY A 68 -0.28 7.40 5.46
C GLY A 68 -0.19 6.12 6.27
N ALA A 69 -1.35 5.49 6.46
CA ALA A 69 -1.51 4.38 7.37
C ALA A 69 -0.71 3.15 6.93
N GLN A 70 -0.32 2.32 7.90
CA GLN A 70 0.14 0.97 7.62
C GLN A 70 -1.00 0.16 6.99
N VAL A 71 -0.64 -0.82 6.17
CA VAL A 71 -1.59 -1.79 5.60
C VAL A 71 -1.40 -3.15 6.25
N ARG A 72 -2.49 -3.91 6.30
CA ARG A 72 -2.49 -5.28 6.77
C ARG A 72 -3.19 -6.20 5.78
N ARG A 73 -2.84 -7.48 5.84
CA ARG A 73 -3.56 -8.52 5.11
C ARG A 73 -4.96 -8.69 5.68
N ALA A 74 -5.95 -8.81 4.79
CA ALA A 74 -7.29 -9.27 5.09
C ALA A 74 -7.68 -10.42 4.16
N VAL A 75 -8.72 -11.16 4.55
CA VAL A 75 -9.30 -12.23 3.74
C VAL A 75 -10.73 -11.82 3.41
N LEU A 76 -11.05 -11.81 2.12
CA LEU A 76 -12.39 -11.51 1.60
C LEU A 76 -13.35 -12.67 1.90
N ARG A 77 -14.66 -12.43 1.78
CA ARG A 77 -15.69 -13.46 2.03
C ARG A 77 -15.55 -14.69 1.11
N ASN A 78 -15.00 -14.52 -0.08
CA ASN A 78 -14.72 -15.59 -1.03
C ASN A 78 -13.40 -16.35 -0.75
N GLY A 79 -12.70 -16.04 0.35
CA GLY A 79 -11.42 -16.65 0.71
C GLY A 79 -10.19 -16.01 0.03
N ARG A 80 -10.37 -15.07 -0.90
CA ARG A 80 -9.25 -14.39 -1.57
C ARG A 80 -8.57 -13.41 -0.61
N HIS A 81 -7.25 -13.39 -0.63
CA HIS A 81 -6.48 -12.44 0.19
C HIS A 81 -6.51 -11.04 -0.45
N THR A 82 -6.53 -10.02 0.39
CA THR A 82 -6.46 -8.62 -0.02
C THR A 82 -5.68 -7.80 1.02
N ILE A 83 -5.52 -6.50 0.76
CA ILE A 83 -4.91 -5.55 1.68
C ILE A 83 -5.94 -4.52 2.12
N VAL A 84 -5.89 -4.15 3.40
CA VAL A 84 -6.74 -3.09 3.98
C VAL A 84 -5.87 -2.20 4.86
N ASN A 85 -6.36 -1.00 5.15
CA ASN A 85 -5.70 -0.15 6.15
C ASN A 85 -5.66 -0.90 7.49
N ALA A 86 -4.49 -0.89 8.13
CA ALA A 86 -4.35 -1.26 9.52
C ALA A 86 -4.95 -0.10 10.33
N GLY A 87 -6.28 -0.13 10.48
CA GLY A 87 -7.06 0.89 11.16
C GLY A 87 -6.40 1.25 12.49
N SER A 88 -5.87 2.46 12.55
CA SER A 88 -5.33 3.03 13.78
C SER A 88 -6.34 4.09 14.21
N ILE A 89 -6.99 3.88 15.36
CA ILE A 89 -7.80 4.92 16.00
C ILE A 89 -6.88 6.14 16.15
N GLY A 90 -7.17 7.21 15.40
CA GLY A 90 -6.42 8.46 15.43
C GLY A 90 -5.36 8.69 14.34
N HIS A 91 -5.22 7.84 13.31
CA HIS A 91 -4.42 8.23 12.13
C HIS A 91 -5.24 9.10 11.17
N SER A 92 -4.87 10.37 11.04
CA SER A 92 -5.38 11.31 10.02
C SER A 92 -4.57 11.27 8.71
N GLY A 93 -3.77 10.23 8.52
CA GLY A 93 -2.94 10.06 7.32
C GLY A 93 -3.72 9.40 6.17
N PRO A 94 -3.24 9.55 4.92
CA PRO A 94 -3.85 8.95 3.75
C PRO A 94 -4.06 7.44 3.87
N THR A 95 -5.18 6.98 3.36
CA THR A 95 -5.57 5.58 3.36
C THR A 95 -5.41 4.97 1.96
N LEU A 96 -5.60 3.65 1.85
CA LEU A 96 -5.68 2.98 0.54
C LEU A 96 -6.70 3.64 -0.42
N THR A 97 -7.79 4.21 0.10
CA THR A 97 -8.82 4.88 -0.73
C THR A 97 -8.36 6.23 -1.28
N ASP A 98 -7.37 6.84 -0.63
CA ASP A 98 -6.81 8.14 -1.04
C ASP A 98 -5.65 7.97 -2.04
N LEU A 99 -5.27 6.74 -2.36
CA LEU A 99 -4.20 6.47 -3.30
C LEU A 99 -4.65 6.77 -4.74
N PRO A 100 -3.77 7.36 -5.56
CA PRO A 100 -4.06 7.55 -6.96
C PRO A 100 -4.23 6.20 -7.67
N GLU A 101 -5.09 6.20 -8.69
CA GLU A 101 -5.24 5.08 -9.61
C GLU A 101 -4.27 5.17 -10.79
N PHE A 102 -3.93 4.04 -11.40
CA PHE A 102 -3.06 3.94 -12.57
C PHE A 102 -3.49 2.82 -13.53
#